data_AF-A0A8J1U8E0-F1
#
_entry.id   AF-A0A8J1U8E0-F1
#
_cell.length_a   1.000
_cell.length_b   1.000
_cell.length_c   1.000
_cell.angle_alpha   90.00
_cell.angle_beta   90.00
_cell.angle_gamma   90.00
#
_symmetry.space_group_name_H-M   'P 1'
#
loop_
_entity.id
_entity.type
_entity.pdbx_description
1 polymer ?
#
loop_
_entity_poly.entity_id
_entity_poly.type
_entity_poly.pdbx_seq_one_letter_code
_entity_poly.pdbx_strand_id
1 'polypeptide(L)'
;MSGKQFLYLFLTVCILILASLYFYQAKIPKQGTLILGQTSGRSLHEVYVRGLGDGIHEPPSSNSPMGRYENAAIATDHAKCSKIGKDMMYNGGSAVDAAIAAMLCIGVLHSQSAGIGGGSLATIYDTKKRDVLTLDCREEAPSISNTHMFVQNMDASLTGGLAIGVPSQVAICYKKMHELYGTLPWKALFQPTIEICREGFKIGQAMGAGLERQTRESLNPGMKIFINPDTDEPYQEGDYMRMPDLADTLELIAEKGAQEFYHGDLARSVVNEIQEAGGRIILKDLRSYNVLVKRALNLTLANGNYTVLCPPPPSGGATLLYVLNILDGYNFSADSLATTQKSVLTYHRIIEAFKFAFAKRSLLGDERFTNTDEIVKLMMSKDYAAHIRDIITDEETHDYNYYGAEYDNVENHGTSHLSILGPDGIAVSLTSTINTFYGSKVLGTKTGILYNNNMDDFAT
;
A
#
# COMPACT_ATOMS: atom_id res chain seq x y z
N MET A 1 14.96 16.26 -23.19
CA MET A 1 14.78 15.08 -22.30
C MET A 1 14.77 13.82 -23.15
N SER A 2 15.48 12.77 -22.74
CA SER A 2 15.34 11.47 -23.41
C SER A 2 13.95 10.87 -23.13
N GLY A 3 13.44 9.99 -24.00
CA GLY A 3 12.13 9.35 -23.78
C GLY A 3 11.99 8.63 -22.42
N LYS A 4 13.12 8.18 -21.84
CA LYS A 4 13.18 7.61 -20.48
C LYS A 4 12.93 8.65 -19.39
N GLN A 5 13.50 9.84 -19.52
CA GLN A 5 13.30 10.94 -18.56
C GLN A 5 11.86 11.47 -18.60
N PHE A 6 11.21 11.43 -19.77
CA PHE A 6 9.80 11.80 -19.90
C PHE A 6 8.88 10.79 -19.21
N LEU A 7 9.11 9.48 -19.35
CA LEU A 7 8.32 8.46 -18.67
C LEU A 7 8.49 8.50 -17.15
N TYR A 8 9.71 8.73 -16.65
CA TYR A 8 9.94 8.95 -15.21
C TYR A 8 9.22 10.20 -14.71
N LEU A 9 9.34 11.33 -15.41
CA LEU A 9 8.63 12.55 -15.03
C LEU A 9 7.11 12.36 -15.11
N PHE A 10 6.61 11.66 -16.12
CA PHE A 10 5.19 11.34 -16.31
C PHE A 10 4.65 10.46 -15.18
N LEU A 11 5.36 9.38 -14.83
CA LEU A 11 4.99 8.51 -13.71
C LEU A 11 5.08 9.24 -12.36
N THR A 12 6.14 10.01 -12.13
CA THR A 12 6.30 10.83 -10.92
C THR A 12 5.21 11.89 -10.83
N VAL A 13 4.84 12.56 -11.93
CA VAL A 13 3.76 13.54 -11.95
C VAL A 13 2.40 12.87 -11.77
N CYS A 14 2.16 11.68 -12.32
CA CYS A 14 0.94 10.90 -12.04
C CYS A 14 0.86 10.52 -10.56
N ILE A 15 1.98 10.08 -9.95
CA ILE A 15 2.06 9.77 -8.51
C ILE A 15 1.86 11.03 -7.66
N LEU A 16 2.44 12.17 -8.04
CA LEU A 16 2.27 13.45 -7.35
C LEU A 16 0.86 14.02 -7.51
N ILE A 17 0.22 13.84 -8.66
CA ILE A 17 -1.19 14.22 -8.87
C ILE A 17 -2.09 13.36 -7.98
N LEU A 18 -1.87 12.04 -7.93
CA LEU A 18 -2.57 11.13 -7.00
C LEU A 18 -2.36 11.54 -5.53
N ALA A 19 -1.13 11.94 -5.16
CA ALA A 19 -0.83 12.45 -3.82
C ALA A 19 -1.47 13.83 -3.54
N SER A 20 -1.59 14.70 -4.54
CA SER A 20 -2.16 16.05 -4.38
C SER A 20 -3.70 16.07 -4.37
N LEU A 21 -4.35 15.12 -5.06
CA LEU A 21 -5.80 14.90 -4.97
C LEU A 21 -6.22 14.42 -3.57
N TYR A 22 -5.28 13.83 -2.83
CA TYR A 22 -5.46 13.45 -1.42
C TYR A 22 -5.51 14.68 -0.46
N PHE A 23 -5.03 15.85 -0.89
CA PHE A 23 -4.99 17.07 -0.07
C PHE A 23 -6.06 18.11 -0.44
N TYR A 24 -6.83 17.92 -1.52
CA TYR A 24 -7.79 18.90 -2.01
C TYR A 24 -9.25 18.42 -1.91
N GLN A 25 -9.79 18.45 -0.69
CA GLN A 25 -11.21 18.77 -0.51
C GLN A 25 -11.34 20.27 -0.21
N ALA A 26 -11.36 21.11 -1.25
CA ALA A 26 -11.75 22.50 -1.11
C ALA A 26 -12.50 22.99 -2.36
N LYS A 27 -13.73 23.48 -2.13
CA LYS A 27 -14.60 24.12 -3.12
C LYS A 27 -13.85 25.24 -3.86
N ILE A 28 -13.82 25.17 -5.18
CA ILE A 28 -13.33 26.25 -6.06
C ILE A 28 -14.39 27.35 -6.15
N PRO A 29 -14.13 28.60 -5.74
CA PRO A 29 -14.99 29.73 -6.11
C PRO A 29 -14.61 30.24 -7.50
N LYS A 30 -15.63 30.67 -8.25
CA LYS A 30 -15.52 31.33 -9.56
C LYS A 30 -14.87 32.72 -9.41
N GLN A 31 -13.88 33.00 -10.27
CA GLN A 31 -13.32 34.31 -10.65
C GLN A 31 -12.55 35.14 -9.59
N GLY A 32 -11.36 35.65 -9.98
CA GLY A 32 -10.81 36.89 -9.41
C GLY A 32 -9.30 36.95 -9.15
N THR A 33 -8.60 37.69 -10.01
CA THR A 33 -7.32 38.42 -9.93
C THR A 33 -6.48 38.44 -8.63
N LEU A 34 -5.16 38.25 -8.83
CA LEU A 34 -4.04 38.36 -7.87
C LEU A 34 -3.75 39.83 -7.47
N ILE A 35 -3.69 40.14 -6.17
CA ILE A 35 -3.07 41.37 -5.62
C ILE A 35 -2.24 41.02 -4.37
N LEU A 36 -0.99 41.49 -4.33
CA LEU A 36 -0.03 41.36 -3.22
C LEU A 36 -0.17 42.53 -2.22
N GLY A 37 -0.24 42.25 -0.91
CA GLY A 37 0.23 43.17 0.15
C GLY A 37 -0.67 43.44 1.38
N GLN A 38 -0.15 43.02 2.55
CA GLN A 38 -0.28 43.55 3.94
C GLN A 38 -1.61 43.49 4.77
N THR A 39 -1.57 42.56 5.74
CA THR A 39 -1.95 42.60 7.18
C THR A 39 -3.15 43.42 7.68
N SER A 40 -4.16 42.75 8.25
CA SER A 40 -4.49 42.77 9.70
C SER A 40 -5.81 42.05 10.03
N GLY A 41 -5.77 41.15 11.01
CA GLY A 41 -6.87 40.90 11.96
C GLY A 41 -8.02 39.95 11.58
N ARG A 42 -7.88 38.69 12.00
CA ARG A 42 -8.89 37.64 12.39
C ARG A 42 -8.63 36.31 11.67
N SER A 43 -8.23 35.31 12.46
CA SER A 43 -7.70 34.02 12.02
C SER A 43 -8.75 33.12 11.37
N LEU A 44 -8.80 33.14 10.04
CA LEU A 44 -9.01 31.94 9.25
C LEU A 44 -7.68 31.17 9.26
N HIS A 45 -7.72 29.86 9.50
CA HIS A 45 -6.54 29.01 9.42
C HIS A 45 -6.02 29.00 7.97
N GLU A 46 -5.04 29.85 7.68
CA GLU A 46 -4.20 29.78 6.49
C GLU A 46 -3.33 28.53 6.60
N VAL A 47 -3.59 27.53 5.76
CA VAL A 47 -2.61 26.47 5.48
C VAL A 47 -1.54 27.10 4.59
N TYR A 48 -0.44 27.54 5.21
CA TYR A 48 0.78 27.82 4.48
C TYR A 48 1.25 26.52 3.83
N VAL A 49 1.29 26.47 2.51
CA VAL A 49 2.26 25.59 1.83
C VAL A 49 3.62 26.20 2.16
N ARG A 50 4.19 25.81 3.31
CA ARG A 50 5.60 26.03 3.61
C ARG A 50 6.36 25.42 2.44
N GLY A 51 7.02 26.27 1.65
CA GLY A 51 8.16 25.84 0.86
C GLY A 51 9.04 25.01 1.79
N LEU A 52 9.40 23.81 1.32
CA LEU A 52 10.22 22.82 2.01
C LEU A 52 11.27 23.54 2.85
N GLY A 53 11.00 23.62 4.16
CA GLY A 53 11.87 24.32 5.09
C GLY A 53 13.18 23.56 5.20
N ASP A 54 14.28 24.30 5.29
CA ASP A 54 15.60 23.80 5.66
C ASP A 54 15.48 23.02 6.98
N GLY A 55 15.33 21.71 6.91
CA GLY A 55 14.99 20.88 8.07
C GLY A 55 14.42 19.50 7.74
N ILE A 56 14.01 19.23 6.50
CA ILE A 56 13.81 17.84 6.06
C ILE A 56 15.20 17.23 5.93
N HIS A 57 15.64 16.49 6.94
CA HIS A 57 16.71 15.53 6.76
C HIS A 57 16.18 14.46 5.82
N GLU A 58 16.26 14.70 4.50
CA GLU A 58 16.20 13.62 3.53
C GLU A 58 17.17 12.54 4.03
N PRO A 59 16.71 11.28 4.18
CA PRO A 59 17.64 10.21 4.49
C PRO A 59 18.78 10.32 3.47
N PRO A 60 20.05 10.28 3.92
CA PRO A 60 21.17 10.60 3.04
C PRO A 60 21.01 9.78 1.77
N SER A 61 20.98 10.50 0.65
CA SER A 61 20.95 9.88 -0.67
C SER A 61 22.02 8.80 -0.70
N SER A 62 21.74 7.73 -1.44
CA SER A 62 22.77 6.75 -1.76
C SER A 62 24.06 7.46 -2.12
N ASN A 63 25.18 6.97 -1.60
CA ASN A 63 26.51 7.49 -1.93
C ASN A 63 26.83 7.42 -3.44
N SER A 64 25.95 6.82 -4.27
CA SER A 64 26.01 6.90 -5.72
C SER A 64 25.50 8.27 -6.20
N PRO A 65 26.38 9.17 -6.67
CA PRO A 65 26.00 10.53 -7.10
C PRO A 65 25.06 10.55 -8.30
N MET A 66 24.91 9.42 -9.01
CA MET A 66 24.01 9.27 -10.15
C MET A 66 22.79 8.38 -9.87
N GLY A 67 22.66 7.84 -8.65
CA GLY A 67 21.64 6.82 -8.33
C GLY A 67 21.79 5.55 -9.18
N ARG A 68 22.99 5.28 -9.71
CA ARG A 68 23.31 4.08 -10.47
C ARG A 68 23.94 3.05 -9.53
N TYR A 69 23.39 1.85 -9.55
CA TYR A 69 23.86 0.71 -8.77
C TYR A 69 24.27 -0.39 -9.72
N GLU A 70 25.41 -1.03 -9.46
CA GLU A 70 25.95 -2.08 -10.34
C GLU A 70 25.33 -3.45 -10.08
N ASN A 71 24.90 -3.71 -8.84
CA ASN A 71 24.51 -5.06 -8.41
C ASN A 71 23.05 -5.17 -7.98
N ALA A 72 22.57 -4.23 -7.16
CA ALA A 72 21.24 -4.30 -6.57
C ALA A 72 20.71 -2.91 -6.22
N ALA A 73 19.39 -2.77 -6.16
CA ALA A 73 18.73 -1.57 -5.67
C ALA A 73 17.55 -1.96 -4.78
N ILE A 74 17.39 -1.25 -3.67
CA ILE A 74 16.28 -1.42 -2.73
C ILE A 74 15.71 -0.04 -2.46
N ALA A 75 14.41 0.08 -2.63
CA ALA A 75 13.64 1.25 -2.26
C ALA A 75 12.54 0.82 -1.29
N THR A 76 12.57 1.39 -0.09
CA THR A 76 11.52 1.27 0.92
C THR A 76 11.15 2.66 1.40
N ASP A 77 10.01 2.78 2.07
CA ASP A 77 9.58 4.01 2.75
C ASP A 77 10.36 4.31 4.05
N HIS A 78 11.17 3.38 4.57
CA HIS A 78 12.03 3.61 5.75
C HIS A 78 13.52 3.23 5.54
N ALA A 79 14.45 4.15 5.79
CA ALA A 79 15.89 3.95 5.51
C ALA A 79 16.53 2.75 6.24
N LYS A 80 16.16 2.50 7.51
CA LYS A 80 16.63 1.33 8.28
C LYS A 80 16.19 0.00 7.63
N CYS A 81 15.00 -0.03 7.02
CA CYS A 81 14.48 -1.23 6.38
C CYS A 81 15.11 -1.46 5.01
N SER A 82 15.40 -0.38 4.25
CA SER A 82 16.27 -0.46 3.06
C SER A 82 17.64 -1.04 3.40
N LYS A 83 18.25 -0.60 4.53
CA LYS A 83 19.52 -1.15 5.01
C LYS A 83 19.42 -2.64 5.35
N ILE A 84 18.37 -3.07 6.05
CA ILE A 84 18.14 -4.49 6.37
C ILE A 84 18.03 -5.34 5.10
N GLY A 85 17.23 -4.92 4.12
CA GLY A 85 17.13 -5.62 2.84
C GLY A 85 18.49 -5.70 2.12
N LYS A 86 19.29 -4.62 2.19
CA LYS A 86 20.61 -4.56 1.58
C LYS A 86 21.57 -5.52 2.28
N ASP A 87 21.54 -5.58 3.60
CA ASP A 87 22.38 -6.46 4.41
C ASP A 87 22.01 -7.94 4.16
N MET A 88 20.73 -8.28 3.93
CA MET A 88 20.34 -9.63 3.48
C MET A 88 21.04 -10.02 2.16
N MET A 89 21.03 -9.14 1.15
CA MET A 89 21.72 -9.42 -0.11
C MET A 89 23.24 -9.51 0.05
N TYR A 90 23.85 -8.66 0.89
CA TYR A 90 25.29 -8.76 1.21
C TYR A 90 25.65 -10.11 1.84
N ASN A 91 24.73 -10.71 2.60
CA ASN A 91 24.90 -12.01 3.24
C ASN A 91 24.55 -13.19 2.32
N GLY A 92 24.41 -12.97 1.01
CA GLY A 92 24.11 -14.01 0.02
C GLY A 92 22.62 -14.33 -0.17
N GLY A 93 21.73 -13.47 0.34
CA GLY A 93 20.29 -13.57 0.14
C GLY A 93 19.83 -13.17 -1.26
N SER A 94 18.69 -13.72 -1.65
CA SER A 94 17.96 -13.33 -2.86
C SER A 94 17.30 -11.96 -2.73
N ALA A 95 16.80 -11.43 -3.86
CA ALA A 95 15.93 -10.25 -3.84
C ALA A 95 14.67 -10.46 -2.96
N VAL A 96 14.19 -11.70 -2.87
CA VAL A 96 13.01 -12.08 -2.08
C VAL A 96 13.32 -12.14 -0.60
N ASP A 97 14.48 -12.65 -0.19
CA ASP A 97 14.93 -12.61 1.20
C ASP A 97 15.04 -11.16 1.70
N ALA A 98 15.61 -10.29 0.86
CA ALA A 98 15.68 -8.86 1.12
C ALA A 98 14.29 -8.21 1.24
N ALA A 99 13.35 -8.58 0.37
CA ALA A 99 11.97 -8.09 0.42
C ALA A 99 11.25 -8.48 1.72
N ILE A 100 11.37 -9.75 2.12
CA ILE A 100 10.73 -10.26 3.35
C ILE A 100 11.31 -9.57 4.59
N ALA A 101 12.64 -9.52 4.73
CA ALA A 101 13.29 -8.89 5.88
C ALA A 101 13.00 -7.38 5.96
N ALA A 102 13.04 -6.69 4.82
CA ALA A 102 12.69 -5.27 4.75
C ALA A 102 11.21 -5.03 5.11
N MET A 103 10.27 -5.84 4.62
CA MET A 103 8.85 -5.66 4.92
C MET A 103 8.50 -6.03 6.37
N LEU A 104 9.19 -6.99 6.98
CA LEU A 104 9.10 -7.24 8.42
C LEU A 104 9.51 -6.00 9.22
N CYS A 105 10.62 -5.37 8.84
CA CYS A 105 11.06 -4.12 9.46
C CYS A 105 10.03 -2.97 9.27
N ILE A 106 9.48 -2.82 8.07
CA ILE A 106 8.45 -1.81 7.77
C ILE A 106 7.22 -2.05 8.65
N GLY A 107 6.78 -3.28 8.83
CA GLY A 107 5.63 -3.61 9.69
C GLY A 107 5.80 -3.22 11.17
N VAL A 108 7.03 -2.93 11.60
CA VAL A 108 7.34 -2.42 12.95
C VAL A 108 7.52 -0.91 12.92
N LEU A 109 8.39 -0.40 12.05
CA LEU A 109 8.76 1.02 12.02
C LEU A 109 7.67 1.90 11.41
N HIS A 110 6.82 1.34 10.55
CA HIS A 110 5.63 1.96 9.97
C HIS A 110 4.36 1.17 10.37
N SER A 111 4.25 0.83 11.66
CA SER A 111 3.09 0.08 12.20
C SER A 111 1.74 0.76 11.97
N GLN A 112 1.71 2.06 11.67
CA GLN A 112 0.48 2.75 11.27
C GLN A 112 -0.10 2.26 9.93
N SER A 113 0.70 1.66 9.04
CA SER A 113 0.27 1.34 7.67
C SER A 113 0.43 -0.12 7.28
N ALA A 114 1.32 -0.87 7.92
CA ALA A 114 1.63 -2.25 7.56
C ALA A 114 1.96 -3.06 8.81
N GLY A 115 1.83 -4.39 8.73
CA GLY A 115 2.15 -5.25 9.85
C GLY A 115 1.67 -6.68 9.69
N ILE A 116 2.16 -7.57 10.53
CA ILE A 116 1.95 -9.02 10.39
C ILE A 116 0.49 -9.44 10.57
N GLY A 117 -0.34 -8.56 11.13
CA GLY A 117 -1.79 -8.71 11.26
C GLY A 117 -2.60 -8.22 10.04
N GLY A 118 -1.94 -7.85 8.93
CA GLY A 118 -2.60 -7.47 7.67
C GLY A 118 -2.30 -8.42 6.53
N GLY A 119 -2.24 -7.87 5.33
CA GLY A 119 -2.08 -8.59 4.07
C GLY A 119 -1.19 -7.87 3.07
N SER A 120 -0.96 -8.53 1.94
CA SER A 120 -0.02 -8.01 0.94
C SER A 120 -0.33 -8.48 -0.48
N LEU A 121 0.22 -7.76 -1.44
CA LEU A 121 0.26 -8.14 -2.84
C LEU A 121 1.71 -8.06 -3.31
N ALA A 122 2.22 -9.17 -3.84
CA ALA A 122 3.57 -9.23 -4.38
C ALA A 122 3.53 -9.44 -5.89
N THR A 123 4.35 -8.73 -6.64
CA THR A 123 4.67 -9.01 -8.05
C THR A 123 6.15 -9.32 -8.14
N ILE A 124 6.49 -10.51 -8.60
CA ILE A 124 7.86 -11.01 -8.69
C ILE A 124 8.16 -11.28 -10.17
N TYR A 125 9.14 -10.58 -10.72
CA TYR A 125 9.63 -10.80 -12.07
C TYR A 125 10.96 -11.54 -12.03
N ASP A 126 11.01 -12.68 -12.73
CA ASP A 126 12.21 -13.48 -12.94
C ASP A 126 12.75 -13.23 -14.35
N THR A 127 13.84 -12.48 -14.44
CA THR A 127 14.47 -12.12 -15.74
C THR A 127 15.02 -13.33 -16.50
N LYS A 128 15.43 -14.39 -15.79
CA LYS A 128 16.00 -15.61 -16.40
C LYS A 128 14.90 -16.42 -17.04
N LYS A 129 13.76 -16.56 -16.37
CA LYS A 129 12.55 -17.23 -16.91
C LYS A 129 11.74 -16.34 -17.83
N ARG A 130 11.96 -15.02 -17.79
CA ARG A 130 11.10 -14.00 -18.42
C ARG A 130 9.65 -14.15 -18.00
N ASP A 131 9.46 -14.40 -16.71
CA ASP A 131 8.16 -14.74 -16.14
C ASP A 131 7.82 -13.85 -14.95
N VAL A 132 6.52 -13.59 -14.76
CA VAL A 132 5.99 -12.74 -13.70
C VAL A 132 4.93 -13.53 -12.93
N LEU A 133 5.17 -13.67 -11.64
CA LEU A 133 4.20 -14.22 -10.71
C LEU A 133 3.67 -13.11 -9.82
N THR A 134 2.37 -13.14 -9.57
CA THR A 134 1.72 -12.28 -8.59
C THR A 134 1.21 -13.14 -7.47
N LEU A 135 1.57 -12.82 -6.24
CA LEU A 135 1.05 -13.48 -5.06
C LEU A 135 -0.01 -12.57 -4.47
N ASP A 136 -1.24 -13.04 -4.52
CA ASP A 136 -2.35 -12.42 -3.83
C ASP A 136 -2.43 -13.01 -2.43
N CYS A 137 -2.03 -12.16 -1.49
CA CYS A 137 -2.06 -12.43 -0.07
C CYS A 137 -3.00 -11.45 0.62
N ARG A 138 -4.12 -11.11 -0.02
CA ARG A 138 -5.16 -10.28 0.61
C ARG A 138 -5.84 -11.05 1.73
N GLU A 139 -6.24 -10.33 2.76
CA GLU A 139 -7.05 -10.85 3.84
C GLU A 139 -8.39 -11.37 3.31
N GLU A 140 -8.89 -12.45 3.92
CA GLU A 140 -10.19 -13.02 3.58
C GLU A 140 -11.23 -12.69 4.66
N ALA A 141 -12.49 -12.59 4.25
CA ALA A 141 -13.58 -12.48 5.21
C ALA A 141 -13.67 -13.76 6.07
N PRO A 142 -13.94 -13.64 7.39
CA PRO A 142 -14.26 -14.79 8.23
C PRO A 142 -15.38 -15.64 7.63
N SER A 143 -15.34 -16.97 7.79
CA SER A 143 -16.34 -17.85 7.15
C SER A 143 -17.78 -17.66 7.64
N ILE A 144 -17.98 -17.00 8.78
CA ILE A 144 -19.29 -16.68 9.35
C ILE A 144 -19.77 -15.25 9.03
N SER A 145 -19.02 -14.51 8.21
CA SER A 145 -19.40 -13.18 7.73
C SER A 145 -20.64 -13.24 6.82
N ASN A 146 -21.36 -12.13 6.74
CA ASN A 146 -22.54 -12.00 5.89
C ASN A 146 -22.71 -10.56 5.40
N THR A 147 -23.46 -10.38 4.32
CA THR A 147 -23.63 -9.09 3.62
C THR A 147 -24.35 -8.01 4.44
N HIS A 148 -24.94 -8.35 5.59
CA HIS A 148 -25.71 -7.39 6.41
C HIS A 148 -24.94 -6.92 7.65
N MET A 149 -23.71 -7.42 7.87
CA MET A 149 -23.00 -7.25 9.15
C MET A 149 -22.60 -5.80 9.47
N PHE A 150 -22.52 -4.93 8.46
CA PHE A 150 -22.18 -3.51 8.62
C PHE A 150 -23.31 -2.55 8.19
N VAL A 151 -24.42 -3.06 7.63
CA VAL A 151 -25.53 -2.23 7.12
C VAL A 151 -26.13 -1.31 8.19
N GLN A 152 -26.21 -1.79 9.44
CA GLN A 152 -26.76 -1.01 10.55
C GLN A 152 -25.73 -0.09 11.20
N ASN A 153 -24.44 -0.35 11.03
CA ASN A 153 -23.35 0.41 11.62
C ASN A 153 -22.09 0.26 10.77
N MET A 154 -21.91 1.18 9.82
CA MET A 154 -20.74 1.17 8.93
C MET A 154 -19.45 1.40 9.70
N ASP A 155 -19.44 2.20 10.78
CA ASP A 155 -18.21 2.44 11.57
C ASP A 155 -17.63 1.15 12.18
N ALA A 156 -18.43 0.09 12.32
CA ALA A 156 -17.96 -1.22 12.77
C ALA A 156 -17.07 -1.96 11.75
N SER A 157 -17.02 -1.50 10.49
CA SER A 157 -16.02 -1.97 9.51
C SER A 157 -14.67 -1.27 9.66
N LEU A 158 -14.63 -0.12 10.34
CA LEU A 158 -13.41 0.66 10.54
C LEU A 158 -12.68 0.24 11.83
N THR A 159 -13.40 0.07 12.94
CA THR A 159 -12.79 -0.14 14.26
C THR A 159 -13.37 -1.35 15.01
N GLY A 160 -12.50 -2.06 15.75
CA GLY A 160 -12.86 -3.20 16.59
C GLY A 160 -12.72 -4.55 15.89
N GLY A 161 -12.98 -5.65 16.62
CA GLY A 161 -12.69 -6.99 16.13
C GLY A 161 -13.53 -7.41 14.91
N LEU A 162 -14.71 -6.84 14.71
CA LEU A 162 -15.60 -7.16 13.59
C LEU A 162 -15.00 -6.72 12.23
N ALA A 163 -14.17 -5.68 12.26
CA ALA A 163 -13.47 -5.14 11.10
C ALA A 163 -12.31 -6.02 10.60
N ILE A 164 -11.86 -6.97 11.41
CA ILE A 164 -10.65 -7.75 11.15
C ILE A 164 -10.93 -8.84 10.11
N GLY A 165 -10.25 -8.75 8.97
CA GLY A 165 -10.13 -9.85 8.01
C GLY A 165 -9.03 -10.83 8.41
N VAL A 166 -9.08 -12.07 7.92
CA VAL A 166 -8.13 -13.14 8.25
C VAL A 166 -6.70 -12.69 7.90
N PRO A 167 -5.79 -12.49 8.88
CA PRO A 167 -4.45 -12.00 8.61
C PRO A 167 -3.62 -12.99 7.77
N SER A 168 -2.96 -12.46 6.74
CA SER A 168 -2.35 -13.27 5.67
C SER A 168 -0.85 -12.98 5.44
N GLN A 169 -0.36 -11.83 5.91
CA GLN A 169 0.93 -11.27 5.51
C GLN A 169 2.12 -12.13 5.91
N VAL A 170 2.27 -12.49 7.19
CA VAL A 170 3.55 -13.09 7.65
C VAL A 170 3.71 -14.53 7.28
N ALA A 171 2.73 -15.37 7.57
CA ALA A 171 3.05 -16.77 7.64
C ALA A 171 2.99 -17.44 6.27
N ILE A 172 1.99 -17.23 5.42
CA ILE A 172 1.92 -18.02 4.17
C ILE A 172 2.38 -17.21 2.96
N CYS A 173 2.23 -15.88 2.96
CA CYS A 173 2.73 -15.04 1.88
C CYS A 173 4.25 -15.05 1.82
N TYR A 174 4.90 -14.61 2.90
CA TYR A 174 6.37 -14.60 2.95
C TYR A 174 6.94 -16.00 2.86
N LYS A 175 6.30 -17.01 3.47
CA LYS A 175 6.74 -18.39 3.31
C LYS A 175 6.65 -18.85 1.86
N LYS A 176 5.55 -18.54 1.16
CA LYS A 176 5.39 -18.90 -0.25
C LYS A 176 6.42 -18.19 -1.13
N MET A 177 6.69 -16.91 -0.88
CA MET A 177 7.77 -16.18 -1.57
C MET A 177 9.13 -16.84 -1.30
N HIS A 178 9.43 -17.13 -0.04
CA HIS A 178 10.67 -17.77 0.41
C HIS A 178 10.86 -19.17 -0.19
N GLU A 179 9.80 -19.97 -0.29
CA GLU A 179 9.84 -21.28 -0.95
C GLU A 179 10.12 -21.18 -2.45
N LEU A 180 9.64 -20.13 -3.12
CA LEU A 180 9.81 -19.96 -4.56
C LEU A 180 11.20 -19.43 -4.93
N TYR A 181 11.75 -18.50 -4.13
CA TYR A 181 12.94 -17.72 -4.51
C TYR A 181 13.93 -17.45 -3.36
N GLY A 182 13.61 -17.82 -2.12
CA GLY A 182 14.47 -17.57 -0.96
C GLY A 182 15.71 -18.45 -0.92
N THR A 183 16.80 -17.92 -0.37
CA THR A 183 18.09 -18.62 -0.25
C THR A 183 18.64 -18.62 1.17
N LEU A 184 18.33 -17.60 1.97
CA LEU A 184 18.77 -17.55 3.38
C LEU A 184 17.90 -18.44 4.28
N PRO A 185 18.42 -18.89 5.43
CA PRO A 185 17.61 -19.55 6.45
C PRO A 185 16.45 -18.65 6.89
N TRP A 186 15.23 -19.21 6.96
CA TRP A 186 14.01 -18.48 7.34
C TRP A 186 14.19 -17.61 8.58
N LYS A 187 14.79 -18.16 9.65
CA LYS A 187 15.05 -17.44 10.91
C LYS A 187 15.87 -16.15 10.72
N ALA A 188 16.82 -16.15 9.77
CA ALA A 188 17.70 -15.00 9.54
C ALA A 188 16.94 -13.77 9.02
N LEU A 189 15.79 -13.96 8.35
CA LEU A 189 14.97 -12.87 7.81
C LEU A 189 14.27 -12.06 8.90
N PHE A 190 14.04 -12.67 10.07
CA PHE A 190 13.29 -12.07 11.19
C PHE A 190 14.22 -11.41 12.21
N GLN A 191 15.44 -11.93 12.34
CA GLN A 191 16.38 -11.56 13.40
C GLN A 191 16.59 -10.04 13.53
N PRO A 192 16.85 -9.26 12.45
CA PRO A 192 17.06 -7.82 12.59
C PRO A 192 15.82 -7.09 13.13
N THR A 193 14.62 -7.53 12.77
CA THR A 193 13.36 -6.93 13.21
C THR A 193 13.05 -7.32 14.65
N ILE A 194 13.35 -8.55 15.06
CA ILE A 194 13.23 -8.98 16.48
C ILE A 194 14.11 -8.10 17.37
N GLU A 195 15.35 -7.85 16.96
CA GLU A 195 16.28 -6.96 17.69
C GLU A 195 15.72 -5.54 17.80
N ILE A 196 15.18 -4.98 16.71
CA ILE A 196 14.52 -3.67 16.71
C ILE A 196 13.37 -3.62 17.72
N CYS A 197 12.52 -4.65 17.76
CA CYS A 197 11.39 -4.71 18.68
C CYS A 197 11.84 -4.77 20.15
N ARG A 198 12.91 -5.52 20.46
CA ARG A 198 13.44 -5.68 21.82
C ARG A 198 14.22 -4.46 22.31
N GLU A 199 15.13 -3.95 21.50
CA GLU A 199 15.98 -2.80 21.85
C GLU A 199 15.18 -1.50 21.84
N GLY A 200 14.23 -1.39 20.92
CA GLY A 200 13.40 -0.23 20.66
C GLY A 200 13.90 0.62 19.49
N PHE A 201 13.11 1.62 19.15
CA PHE A 201 13.37 2.53 18.05
C PHE A 201 12.76 3.90 18.31
N LYS A 202 13.28 4.90 17.61
CA LYS A 202 12.65 6.22 17.56
C LYS A 202 11.48 6.19 16.58
N ILE A 203 10.36 6.75 16.99
CA ILE A 203 9.19 6.92 16.13
C ILE A 203 9.53 7.89 15.01
N GLY A 204 9.33 7.44 13.76
CA GLY A 204 9.50 8.27 12.58
C GLY A 204 8.28 9.14 12.30
N GLN A 205 8.46 10.15 11.46
CA GLN A 205 7.44 11.13 11.08
C GLN A 205 6.10 10.49 10.67
N ALA A 206 6.11 9.45 9.82
CA ALA A 206 4.88 8.84 9.31
C ALA A 206 4.06 8.15 10.42
N MET A 207 4.73 7.47 11.35
CA MET A 207 4.10 6.83 12.50
C MET A 207 3.59 7.88 13.49
N GLY A 208 4.41 8.89 13.79
CA GLY A 208 4.03 10.03 14.64
C GLY A 208 2.81 10.78 14.11
N ALA A 209 2.80 11.14 12.83
CA ALA A 209 1.64 11.78 12.18
C ALA A 209 0.37 10.91 12.20
N GLY A 210 0.54 9.58 12.21
CA GLY A 210 -0.57 8.67 12.45
C GLY A 210 -1.13 8.78 13.87
N LEU A 211 -0.25 8.86 14.88
CA LEU A 211 -0.63 8.96 16.31
C LEU A 211 -1.18 10.34 16.67
N GLU A 212 -0.69 11.42 16.06
CA GLU A 212 -1.21 12.78 16.28
C GLU A 212 -2.69 12.93 15.93
N ARG A 213 -3.19 12.08 15.01
CA ARG A 213 -4.61 12.03 14.66
C ARG A 213 -5.46 11.24 15.65
N GLN A 214 -4.84 10.63 16.66
CA GLN A 214 -5.50 9.83 17.68
C GLN A 214 -5.45 10.61 19.00
N THR A 215 -6.53 10.55 19.77
CA THR A 215 -6.49 10.93 21.19
C THR A 215 -6.30 9.67 22.03
N ARG A 216 -5.87 9.85 23.29
CA ARG A 216 -5.81 8.72 24.22
C ARG A 216 -7.17 8.02 24.36
N GLU A 217 -8.27 8.78 24.34
CA GLU A 217 -9.63 8.24 24.41
C GLU A 217 -10.06 7.54 23.11
N SER A 218 -9.52 7.94 21.95
CA SER A 218 -9.83 7.30 20.67
C SER A 218 -9.07 5.98 20.48
N LEU A 219 -8.02 5.74 21.27
CA LEU A 219 -7.28 4.48 21.27
C LEU A 219 -7.99 3.44 22.15
N ASN A 220 -8.31 2.29 21.55
CA ASN A 220 -8.84 1.16 22.31
C ASN A 220 -7.84 0.72 23.39
N PRO A 221 -8.30 0.11 24.51
CA PRO A 221 -7.42 -0.33 25.60
C PRO A 221 -6.25 -1.24 25.19
N GLY A 222 -6.37 -1.96 24.06
CA GLY A 222 -5.27 -2.77 23.51
C GLY A 222 -4.13 -1.94 22.91
N MET A 223 -4.40 -0.71 22.47
CA MET A 223 -3.43 0.20 21.82
C MET A 223 -2.53 0.95 22.82
N LYS A 224 -2.57 0.59 24.11
CA LYS A 224 -1.76 1.22 25.17
C LYS A 224 -0.26 1.23 24.89
N ILE A 225 0.23 0.31 24.07
CA ILE A 225 1.64 0.29 23.65
C ILE A 225 2.07 1.58 22.91
N PHE A 226 1.11 2.29 22.31
CA PHE A 226 1.35 3.55 21.62
C PHE A 226 1.16 4.79 22.51
N ILE A 227 0.89 4.59 23.80
CA ILE A 227 0.86 5.66 24.81
C ILE A 227 2.22 5.73 25.48
N ASN A 228 2.79 6.93 25.52
CA ASN A 228 4.01 7.21 26.24
C ASN A 228 3.74 7.14 27.75
N PRO A 229 4.40 6.22 28.50
CA PRO A 229 4.13 6.04 29.92
C PRO A 229 4.56 7.23 30.79
N ASP A 230 5.47 8.08 30.29
CA ASP A 230 5.97 9.24 31.02
C ASP A 230 5.02 10.45 30.93
N THR A 231 4.29 10.57 29.81
CA THR A 231 3.37 11.69 29.55
C THR A 231 1.90 11.31 29.66
N ASP A 232 1.56 10.02 29.62
CA ASP A 232 0.19 9.48 29.44
C ASP A 232 -0.50 10.03 28.18
N GLU A 233 0.27 10.35 27.13
CA GLU A 233 -0.22 10.80 25.81
C GLU A 233 0.28 9.87 24.70
N PRO A 234 -0.38 9.81 23.52
CA PRO A 234 0.17 9.09 22.37
C PRO A 234 1.60 9.52 22.08
N TYR A 235 2.47 8.55 21.77
CA TYR A 235 3.85 8.87 21.41
C TYR A 235 3.92 9.80 20.19
N GLN A 236 4.96 10.64 20.13
CA GLN A 236 5.18 11.61 19.06
C GLN A 236 6.42 11.24 18.23
N GLU A 237 6.60 11.93 17.09
CA GLU A 237 7.85 11.81 16.32
C GLU A 237 9.07 12.07 17.20
N GLY A 238 10.06 11.18 17.12
CA GLY A 238 11.30 11.27 17.88
C GLY A 238 11.28 10.57 19.24
N ASP A 239 10.09 10.25 19.78
CA ASP A 239 9.96 9.45 21.00
C ASP A 239 10.51 8.04 20.82
N TYR A 240 10.90 7.40 21.91
CA TYR A 240 11.48 6.06 21.90
C TYR A 240 10.47 5.01 22.39
N MET A 241 10.22 3.99 21.57
CA MET A 241 9.23 2.94 21.83
C MET A 241 9.86 1.54 21.72
N ARG A 242 9.29 0.56 22.43
CA ARG A 242 9.65 -0.87 22.35
C ARG A 242 8.41 -1.72 22.09
N MET A 243 8.59 -2.88 21.46
CA MET A 243 7.51 -3.83 21.16
C MET A 243 7.89 -5.27 21.56
N PRO A 244 8.10 -5.55 22.86
CA PRO A 244 8.62 -6.84 23.32
C PRO A 244 7.71 -8.02 22.96
N ASP A 245 6.39 -7.89 23.10
CA ASP A 245 5.43 -8.97 22.81
C ASP A 245 5.44 -9.33 21.31
N LEU A 246 5.56 -8.32 20.44
CA LEU A 246 5.72 -8.54 19.00
C LEU A 246 7.08 -9.19 18.70
N ALA A 247 8.13 -8.85 19.44
CA ALA A 247 9.44 -9.50 19.30
C ALA A 247 9.35 -11.00 19.61
N ASP A 248 8.69 -11.36 20.71
CA ASP A 248 8.47 -12.77 21.11
C ASP A 248 7.64 -13.51 20.05
N THR A 249 6.61 -12.87 19.50
CA THR A 249 5.81 -13.42 18.40
C THR A 249 6.63 -13.65 17.12
N LEU A 250 7.44 -12.66 16.72
CA LEU A 250 8.30 -12.78 15.55
C LEU A 250 9.37 -13.86 15.75
N GLU A 251 9.94 -13.97 16.94
CA GLU A 251 10.90 -15.04 17.29
C GLU A 251 10.25 -16.41 17.20
N LEU A 252 9.04 -16.57 17.75
CA LEU A 252 8.30 -17.82 17.67
C LEU A 252 8.04 -18.25 16.21
N ILE A 253 7.67 -17.31 15.34
CA ILE A 253 7.49 -17.56 13.89
C ILE A 253 8.82 -17.87 13.19
N ALA A 254 9.91 -17.21 13.60
CA ALA A 254 11.24 -17.42 13.05
C ALA A 254 11.77 -18.83 13.39
N GLU A 255 11.45 -19.33 14.59
CA GLU A 255 11.93 -20.63 15.10
C GLU A 255 11.07 -21.80 14.67
N LYS A 256 9.74 -21.71 14.83
CA LYS A 256 8.80 -22.78 14.51
C LYS A 256 8.33 -22.74 13.05
N GLY A 257 8.63 -21.66 12.35
CA GLY A 257 8.18 -21.40 11.00
C GLY A 257 6.76 -20.83 10.93
N ALA A 258 6.41 -20.39 9.73
CA ALA A 258 5.10 -19.83 9.38
C ALA A 258 3.89 -20.60 9.91
N GLN A 259 3.93 -21.94 9.91
CA GLN A 259 2.79 -22.76 10.27
C GLN A 259 2.33 -22.56 11.72
N GLU A 260 3.19 -22.05 12.60
CA GLU A 260 2.81 -21.73 13.97
C GLU A 260 1.69 -20.68 14.04
N PHE A 261 1.69 -19.70 13.12
CA PHE A 261 0.68 -18.64 13.04
C PHE A 261 -0.70 -19.16 12.59
N TYR A 262 -0.78 -20.23 11.79
CA TYR A 262 -2.05 -20.75 11.24
C TYR A 262 -2.54 -22.03 11.88
N HIS A 263 -1.62 -22.86 12.41
CA HIS A 263 -1.95 -24.19 12.92
C HIS A 263 -1.54 -24.40 14.39
N GLY A 264 -0.58 -23.63 14.89
CA GLY A 264 0.07 -23.80 16.19
C GLY A 264 -0.67 -23.21 17.39
N ASP A 265 0.07 -22.99 18.48
CA ASP A 265 -0.41 -22.30 19.67
C ASP A 265 -0.60 -20.80 19.42
N LEU A 266 0.29 -20.20 18.63
CA LEU A 266 0.14 -18.80 18.21
C LEU A 266 -1.20 -18.58 17.47
N ALA A 267 -1.58 -19.50 16.58
CA ALA A 267 -2.88 -19.44 15.90
C ALA A 267 -4.07 -19.38 16.87
N ARG A 268 -4.01 -20.12 17.99
CA ARG A 268 -5.04 -20.09 19.03
C ARG A 268 -5.04 -18.75 19.75
N SER A 269 -3.87 -18.21 20.10
CA SER A 269 -3.74 -16.90 20.74
C SER A 269 -4.31 -15.78 19.85
N VAL A 270 -3.96 -15.77 18.56
CA VAL A 270 -4.48 -14.80 17.57
C VAL A 270 -6.01 -14.83 17.51
N VAL A 271 -6.60 -16.03 17.35
CA VAL A 271 -8.06 -16.18 17.29
C VAL A 271 -8.73 -15.69 18.57
N ASN A 272 -8.18 -16.05 19.73
CA ASN A 272 -8.73 -15.66 21.02
C ASN A 272 -8.70 -14.13 21.19
N GLU A 273 -7.58 -13.48 20.88
CA GLU A 273 -7.47 -12.01 20.96
C GLU A 273 -8.46 -11.29 20.03
N ILE A 274 -8.61 -11.79 18.80
CA ILE A 274 -9.57 -11.25 17.83
C ILE A 274 -11.01 -11.41 18.35
N GLN A 275 -11.35 -12.57 18.92
CA GLN A 275 -12.68 -12.84 19.46
C GLN A 275 -12.97 -12.03 20.74
N GLU A 276 -11.98 -11.86 21.62
CA GLU A 276 -12.08 -10.97 22.79
C GLU A 276 -12.36 -9.52 22.38
N ALA A 277 -11.86 -9.09 21.23
CA ALA A 277 -12.17 -7.78 20.63
C ALA A 277 -13.50 -7.74 19.84
N GLY A 278 -14.32 -8.80 19.89
CA GLY A 278 -15.62 -8.88 19.21
C GLY A 278 -15.57 -9.38 17.77
N GLY A 279 -14.40 -9.86 17.31
CA GLY A 279 -14.21 -10.40 15.99
C GLY A 279 -14.81 -11.79 15.77
N ARG A 280 -14.89 -12.18 14.50
CA ARG A 280 -15.63 -13.36 14.05
C ARG A 280 -14.76 -14.45 13.45
N ILE A 281 -13.45 -14.24 13.41
CA ILE A 281 -12.47 -15.22 12.93
C ILE A 281 -12.49 -16.43 13.87
N ILE A 282 -12.56 -17.62 13.28
CA ILE A 282 -12.38 -18.90 13.98
C ILE A 282 -11.11 -19.59 13.50
N LEU A 283 -10.59 -20.54 14.28
CA LEU A 283 -9.36 -21.25 13.94
C LEU A 283 -9.42 -21.97 12.58
N LYS A 284 -10.62 -22.37 12.13
CA LYS A 284 -10.81 -22.93 10.80
C LYS A 284 -10.42 -21.94 9.70
N ASP A 285 -10.78 -20.66 9.86
CA ASP A 285 -10.51 -19.62 8.85
C ASP A 285 -9.01 -19.44 8.63
N LEU A 286 -8.24 -19.32 9.73
CA LEU A 286 -6.77 -19.27 9.67
C LEU A 286 -6.18 -20.52 9.00
N ARG A 287 -6.66 -21.72 9.36
CA ARG A 287 -6.14 -22.99 8.82
C ARG A 287 -6.46 -23.19 7.34
N SER A 288 -7.59 -22.65 6.87
CA SER A 288 -7.99 -22.78 5.46
C SER A 288 -7.39 -21.72 4.54
N TYR A 289 -6.83 -20.65 5.10
CA TYR A 289 -6.25 -19.57 4.31
C TYR A 289 -5.09 -20.08 3.43
N ASN A 290 -5.08 -19.68 2.16
CA ASN A 290 -4.04 -20.04 1.20
C ASN A 290 -3.72 -18.86 0.28
N VAL A 291 -2.43 -18.70 -0.04
CA VAL A 291 -1.98 -17.69 -1.01
C VAL A 291 -2.36 -18.11 -2.42
N LEU A 292 -2.94 -17.19 -3.17
CA LEU A 292 -3.20 -17.37 -4.58
C LEU A 292 -1.98 -16.90 -5.39
N VAL A 293 -1.39 -17.82 -6.16
CA VAL A 293 -0.31 -17.49 -7.10
C VAL A 293 -0.90 -17.38 -8.49
N LYS A 294 -0.91 -16.17 -9.04
CA LYS A 294 -1.50 -15.83 -10.32
C LYS A 294 -0.44 -15.31 -11.29
N ARG A 295 -0.80 -15.23 -12.57
CA ARG A 295 -0.01 -14.53 -13.59
C ARG A 295 -0.38 -13.05 -13.55
N ALA A 296 0.62 -12.18 -13.77
CA ALA A 296 0.36 -10.75 -13.90
C ALA A 296 -0.45 -10.45 -15.15
N LEU A 297 -1.34 -9.46 -15.04
CA LEU A 297 -1.87 -8.75 -16.19
C LEU A 297 -0.70 -8.01 -16.86
N ASN A 298 -0.73 -7.95 -18.20
CA ASN A 298 0.30 -7.28 -18.98
C ASN A 298 -0.32 -6.31 -19.99
N LEU A 299 0.33 -5.16 -20.18
CA LEU A 299 -0.01 -4.22 -21.23
C LEU A 299 1.28 -3.72 -21.87
N THR A 300 1.46 -4.05 -23.16
CA THR A 300 2.51 -3.43 -23.97
C THR A 300 1.99 -2.12 -24.54
N LEU A 301 2.76 -1.05 -24.33
CA LEU A 301 2.46 0.29 -24.85
C LEU A 301 2.71 0.34 -26.37
N ALA A 302 2.05 1.26 -27.07
CA ALA A 302 2.06 1.37 -28.53
C ALA A 302 3.46 1.57 -29.11
N ASN A 303 4.38 2.17 -28.34
CA ASN A 303 5.78 2.30 -28.73
C ASN A 303 6.57 0.98 -28.76
N GLY A 304 5.98 -0.12 -28.29
CA GLY A 304 6.57 -1.47 -28.26
C GLY A 304 7.73 -1.66 -27.27
N ASN A 305 8.17 -0.59 -26.59
CA ASN A 305 9.39 -0.59 -25.79
C ASN A 305 9.14 -0.92 -24.31
N TYR A 306 7.90 -0.76 -23.84
CA TYR A 306 7.55 -0.95 -22.43
C TYR A 306 6.35 -1.87 -22.30
N THR A 307 6.47 -2.82 -21.39
CA THR A 307 5.35 -3.64 -20.92
C THR A 307 5.16 -3.38 -19.44
N VAL A 308 3.95 -2.98 -19.07
CA VAL A 308 3.55 -2.76 -17.67
C VAL A 308 2.90 -4.03 -17.16
N LEU A 309 3.31 -4.46 -15.97
CA LEU A 309 2.90 -5.71 -15.34
C LEU A 309 2.21 -5.37 -14.03
N CYS A 310 0.98 -5.86 -13.85
CA CYS A 310 0.21 -5.59 -12.64
C CYS A 310 -0.46 -6.86 -12.11
N PRO A 311 -0.67 -6.96 -10.79
CA PRO A 311 -1.49 -8.03 -10.23
C PRO A 311 -2.92 -7.98 -10.79
N PRO A 312 -3.54 -9.14 -11.06
CA PRO A 312 -4.95 -9.22 -11.40
C PRO A 312 -5.84 -8.89 -10.18
N PRO A 313 -7.16 -8.77 -10.37
CA PRO A 313 -8.13 -8.70 -9.28
C PRO A 313 -7.91 -9.78 -8.21
N PRO A 314 -8.19 -9.48 -6.92
CA PRO A 314 -8.89 -8.30 -6.42
C PRO A 314 -8.03 -7.01 -6.35
N SER A 315 -6.79 -7.03 -6.83
CA SER A 315 -5.98 -5.82 -6.95
C SER A 315 -6.51 -4.84 -8.01
N GLY A 316 -6.28 -3.54 -7.78
CA GLY A 316 -6.56 -2.46 -8.73
C GLY A 316 -5.62 -2.39 -9.96
N GLY A 317 -4.85 -3.43 -10.24
CA GLY A 317 -3.90 -3.46 -11.37
C GLY A 317 -4.56 -3.24 -12.72
N ALA A 318 -5.74 -3.83 -12.95
CA ALA A 318 -6.52 -3.63 -14.18
C ALA A 318 -6.91 -2.16 -14.39
N THR A 319 -7.21 -1.42 -13.32
CA THR A 319 -7.52 0.01 -13.35
C THR A 319 -6.33 0.83 -13.85
N LEU A 320 -5.13 0.58 -13.32
CA LEU A 320 -3.92 1.26 -13.79
C LEU A 320 -3.63 0.95 -15.26
N LEU A 321 -3.73 -0.32 -15.65
CA LEU A 321 -3.52 -0.72 -17.04
C LEU A 321 -4.54 -0.06 -17.98
N TYR A 322 -5.79 0.09 -17.55
CA TYR A 322 -6.82 0.76 -18.35
C TYR A 322 -6.54 2.25 -18.54
N VAL A 323 -6.13 2.97 -17.48
CA VAL A 323 -5.66 4.36 -17.59
C VAL A 323 -4.55 4.45 -18.62
N LEU A 324 -3.52 3.61 -18.51
CA LEU A 324 -2.41 3.60 -19.45
C LEU A 324 -2.87 3.27 -20.88
N ASN A 325 -3.81 2.35 -21.03
CA ASN A 325 -4.33 1.95 -22.33
C ASN A 325 -5.08 3.09 -23.05
N ILE A 326 -5.84 3.91 -22.30
CA ILE A 326 -6.45 5.14 -22.80
C ILE A 326 -5.35 6.13 -23.19
N LEU A 327 -4.40 6.40 -22.30
CA LEU A 327 -3.40 7.45 -22.50
C LEU A 327 -2.37 7.14 -23.58
N ASP A 328 -2.08 5.87 -23.82
CA ASP A 328 -1.14 5.38 -24.84
C ASP A 328 -1.45 5.94 -26.24
N GLY A 329 -2.74 6.14 -26.56
CA GLY A 329 -3.16 6.69 -27.86
C GLY A 329 -2.95 8.19 -28.05
N TYR A 330 -2.71 8.97 -26.98
CA TYR A 330 -2.43 10.40 -27.10
C TYR A 330 -0.97 10.71 -27.48
N ASN A 331 -0.09 9.71 -27.48
CA ASN A 331 1.32 9.83 -27.87
C ASN A 331 2.04 11.00 -27.18
N PHE A 332 1.86 11.13 -25.86
CA PHE A 332 2.46 12.22 -25.10
C PHE A 332 3.99 12.27 -25.29
N SER A 333 4.51 13.48 -25.41
CA SER A 333 5.93 13.74 -25.57
C SER A 333 6.34 14.98 -24.78
N ALA A 334 7.64 15.31 -24.80
CA ALA A 334 8.13 16.54 -24.19
C ALA A 334 7.41 17.80 -24.73
N ASP A 335 6.95 17.77 -25.99
CA ASP A 335 6.18 18.88 -26.57
C ASP A 335 4.79 19.03 -25.93
N SER A 336 4.19 17.94 -25.43
CA SER A 336 2.91 17.97 -24.71
C SER A 336 2.97 18.79 -23.42
N LEU A 337 4.18 19.07 -22.90
CA LEU A 337 4.38 19.89 -21.71
C LEU A 337 5.13 21.21 -22.01
N ALA A 338 5.33 21.56 -23.29
CA ALA A 338 6.19 22.67 -23.67
C ALA A 338 5.59 24.06 -23.37
N THR A 339 4.27 24.17 -23.22
CA THR A 339 3.57 25.41 -22.90
C THR A 339 2.50 25.14 -21.85
N THR A 340 2.09 26.18 -21.12
CA THR A 340 0.99 26.08 -20.13
C THR A 340 -0.26 25.47 -20.74
N GLN A 341 -0.64 25.90 -21.95
CA GLN A 341 -1.84 25.38 -22.64
C GLN A 341 -1.73 23.87 -22.93
N LYS A 342 -0.57 23.42 -23.45
CA LYS A 342 -0.36 21.99 -23.74
C LYS A 342 -0.31 21.15 -22.45
N SER A 343 0.31 21.69 -21.40
CA SER A 343 0.36 21.03 -20.09
C SER A 343 -1.03 20.90 -19.47
N VAL A 344 -1.84 21.95 -19.51
CA VAL A 344 -3.24 21.90 -19.05
C VAL A 344 -4.02 20.84 -19.80
N LEU A 345 -3.94 20.80 -21.13
CA LEU A 345 -4.60 19.79 -21.94
C LEU A 345 -4.12 18.36 -21.61
N THR A 346 -2.82 18.19 -21.40
CA THR A 346 -2.23 16.90 -21.02
C THR A 346 -2.76 16.42 -19.67
N TYR A 347 -2.77 17.29 -18.66
CA TYR A 347 -3.31 16.95 -17.34
C TYR A 347 -4.81 16.71 -17.38
N HIS A 348 -5.54 17.48 -18.17
CA HIS A 348 -6.97 17.27 -18.38
C HIS A 348 -7.25 15.86 -18.90
N ARG A 349 -6.59 15.44 -19.98
CA ARG A 349 -6.75 14.07 -20.53
C ARG A 349 -6.35 12.97 -19.55
N ILE A 350 -5.33 13.20 -18.73
CA ILE A 350 -4.94 12.27 -17.65
C ILE A 350 -6.07 12.16 -16.62
N ILE A 351 -6.62 13.28 -16.17
CA ILE A 351 -7.74 13.33 -15.22
C ILE A 351 -8.97 12.61 -15.79
N GLU A 352 -9.34 12.88 -17.05
CA GLU A 352 -10.48 12.23 -17.68
C GLU A 352 -10.28 10.71 -17.83
N ALA A 353 -9.07 10.26 -18.19
CA ALA A 353 -8.73 8.84 -18.20
C ALA A 353 -8.86 8.18 -16.82
N PHE A 354 -8.44 8.87 -15.75
CA PHE A 354 -8.67 8.39 -14.39
C PHE A 354 -10.15 8.25 -14.06
N LYS A 355 -11.00 9.23 -14.39
CA LYS A 355 -12.43 9.16 -14.11
C LYS A 355 -13.10 7.97 -14.80
N PHE A 356 -12.82 7.76 -16.09
CA PHE A 356 -13.30 6.58 -16.81
C PHE A 356 -12.81 5.26 -16.20
N ALA A 357 -11.56 5.22 -15.74
CA ALA A 357 -11.02 4.01 -15.13
C ALA A 357 -11.61 3.73 -13.73
N PHE A 358 -11.74 4.75 -12.89
CA PHE A 358 -12.34 4.63 -11.56
C PHE A 358 -13.83 4.30 -11.62
N ALA A 359 -14.55 4.78 -12.64
CA ALA A 359 -15.93 4.36 -12.90
C ALA A 359 -16.07 2.84 -13.16
N LYS A 360 -15.03 2.20 -13.71
CA LYS A 360 -14.99 0.74 -13.91
C LYS A 360 -14.36 -0.02 -12.75
N ARG A 361 -13.55 0.64 -11.92
CA ARG A 361 -12.92 0.03 -10.73
C ARG A 361 -13.96 -0.58 -9.79
N SER A 362 -15.12 0.06 -9.61
CA SER A 362 -16.19 -0.43 -8.73
C SER A 362 -16.79 -1.77 -9.16
N LEU A 363 -16.56 -2.18 -10.41
CA LEU A 363 -17.00 -3.47 -10.96
C LEU A 363 -15.96 -4.58 -10.76
N LEU A 364 -14.77 -4.25 -10.23
CA LEU A 364 -13.77 -5.24 -9.86
C LEU A 364 -14.07 -5.83 -8.49
N GLY A 365 -13.82 -7.12 -8.31
CA GLY A 365 -13.94 -7.80 -7.02
C GLY A 365 -13.10 -9.06 -6.97
N ASP A 366 -13.38 -9.92 -5.99
CA ASP A 366 -12.79 -11.25 -5.91
C ASP A 366 -13.40 -12.16 -7.00
N GLU A 367 -12.57 -12.54 -7.97
CA GLU A 367 -12.95 -13.37 -9.13
C GLU A 367 -13.53 -14.74 -8.75
N ARG A 368 -13.33 -15.21 -7.51
CA ARG A 368 -13.95 -16.45 -7.00
C ARG A 368 -15.45 -16.29 -6.78
N PHE A 369 -15.94 -15.05 -6.65
CA PHE A 369 -17.31 -14.72 -6.28
C PHE A 369 -18.01 -13.80 -7.30
N THR A 370 -17.26 -12.99 -8.05
CA THR A 370 -17.81 -12.07 -9.06
C THR A 370 -17.19 -12.31 -10.44
N ASN A 371 -17.97 -12.11 -11.51
CA ASN A 371 -17.47 -12.21 -12.88
C ASN A 371 -16.59 -11.00 -13.24
N THR A 372 -15.33 -11.05 -12.81
CA THR A 372 -14.37 -9.96 -13.02
C THR A 372 -13.62 -10.10 -14.36
N ASP A 373 -13.66 -11.27 -15.00
CA ASP A 373 -12.95 -11.53 -16.25
C ASP A 373 -13.44 -10.66 -17.41
N GLU A 374 -14.75 -10.46 -17.53
CA GLU A 374 -15.34 -9.65 -18.60
C GLU A 374 -14.94 -8.18 -18.48
N ILE A 375 -15.01 -7.63 -17.27
CA ILE A 375 -14.62 -6.23 -17.03
C ILE A 375 -13.12 -6.02 -17.23
N VAL A 376 -12.27 -6.97 -16.81
CA VAL A 376 -10.82 -6.91 -17.07
C VAL A 376 -10.55 -6.97 -18.57
N LYS A 377 -11.20 -7.86 -19.33
CA LYS A 377 -11.06 -7.92 -20.79
C LYS A 377 -11.48 -6.61 -21.47
N LEU A 378 -12.58 -6.01 -21.01
CA LEU A 378 -13.06 -4.71 -21.52
C LEU A 378 -12.02 -3.61 -21.24
N MET A 379 -11.53 -3.50 -20.01
CA MET A 379 -10.52 -2.54 -19.57
C MET A 379 -9.18 -2.71 -20.32
N MET A 380 -8.83 -3.94 -20.71
CA MET A 380 -7.62 -4.22 -21.47
C MET A 380 -7.80 -4.08 -23.00
N SER A 381 -9.02 -3.91 -23.50
CA SER A 381 -9.29 -3.79 -24.94
C SER A 381 -8.76 -2.48 -25.51
N LYS A 382 -7.94 -2.57 -26.57
CA LYS A 382 -7.41 -1.41 -27.29
C LYS A 382 -8.51 -0.62 -28.02
N ASP A 383 -9.50 -1.32 -28.57
CA ASP A 383 -10.64 -0.69 -29.27
C ASP A 383 -11.53 0.05 -28.28
N TYR A 384 -11.77 -0.53 -27.10
CA TYR A 384 -12.53 0.14 -26.06
C TYR A 384 -11.81 1.38 -25.54
N ALA A 385 -10.50 1.29 -25.29
CA ALA A 385 -9.70 2.46 -24.93
C ALA A 385 -9.70 3.55 -26.02
N ALA A 386 -9.76 3.18 -27.30
CA ALA A 386 -9.90 4.12 -28.41
C ALA A 386 -11.26 4.81 -28.40
N HIS A 387 -12.35 4.05 -28.25
CA HIS A 387 -13.69 4.61 -28.12
C HIS A 387 -13.77 5.61 -26.95
N ILE A 388 -13.14 5.29 -25.82
CA ILE A 388 -13.13 6.17 -24.64
C ILE A 388 -12.35 7.45 -24.92
N ARG A 389 -11.22 7.39 -25.64
CA ARG A 389 -10.53 8.60 -26.10
C ARG A 389 -11.39 9.46 -27.03
N ASP A 390 -12.19 8.85 -27.91
CA ASP A 390 -13.03 9.58 -28.86
C ASP A 390 -14.14 10.38 -28.17
N ILE A 391 -14.58 9.95 -26.98
CA ILE A 391 -15.60 10.67 -26.19
C ILE A 391 -14.98 11.66 -25.20
N ILE A 392 -13.72 11.51 -24.78
CA ILE A 392 -13.07 12.52 -23.92
C ILE A 392 -13.09 13.89 -24.60
N THR A 393 -13.77 14.86 -23.97
CA THR A 393 -13.78 16.27 -24.38
C THR A 393 -12.56 16.98 -23.83
N ASP A 394 -11.89 17.83 -24.62
CA ASP A 394 -10.63 18.47 -24.22
C ASP A 394 -10.83 19.73 -23.36
N GLU A 395 -12.04 20.31 -23.38
CA GLU A 395 -12.33 21.62 -22.78
C GLU A 395 -13.12 21.56 -21.47
N GLU A 396 -13.76 20.42 -21.17
CA GLU A 396 -14.65 20.30 -20.00
C GLU A 396 -14.63 18.91 -19.38
N THR A 397 -15.17 18.85 -18.16
CA THR A 397 -15.39 17.61 -17.42
C THR A 397 -16.89 17.42 -17.21
N HIS A 398 -17.34 16.17 -17.21
CA HIS A 398 -18.75 15.81 -17.08
C HIS A 398 -19.12 15.32 -15.68
N ASP A 399 -20.42 15.13 -15.46
CA ASP A 399 -21.01 14.49 -14.27
C ASP A 399 -20.70 12.98 -14.21
N TYR A 400 -20.80 12.35 -13.03
CA TYR A 400 -20.42 10.94 -12.80
C TYR A 400 -21.11 9.95 -13.76
N ASN A 401 -22.35 10.23 -14.17
CA ASN A 401 -23.11 9.39 -15.10
C ASN A 401 -22.41 9.24 -16.46
N TYR A 402 -21.69 10.27 -16.90
CA TYR A 402 -20.98 10.28 -18.17
C TYR A 402 -19.88 9.22 -18.23
N TYR A 403 -19.15 9.04 -17.14
CA TYR A 403 -18.09 8.04 -17.04
C TYR A 403 -18.64 6.62 -16.80
N GLY A 404 -19.94 6.50 -16.52
CA GLY A 404 -20.62 5.26 -16.18
C GLY A 404 -20.22 4.74 -14.81
N ALA A 405 -20.09 5.64 -13.82
CA ALA A 405 -19.81 5.27 -12.43
C ALA A 405 -21.09 4.73 -11.77
N GLU A 406 -20.98 3.57 -11.12
CA GLU A 406 -22.11 2.94 -10.41
C GLU A 406 -22.07 3.20 -8.90
N TYR A 407 -20.86 3.29 -8.32
CA TYR A 407 -20.62 3.47 -6.89
C TYR A 407 -19.40 4.37 -6.67
N ASP A 408 -19.35 5.05 -5.52
CA ASP A 408 -18.21 5.87 -5.08
C ASP A 408 -17.58 5.28 -3.82
N ASN A 409 -16.27 5.46 -3.65
CA ASN A 409 -15.52 5.10 -2.44
C ASN A 409 -14.79 6.33 -1.94
N VAL A 410 -15.11 6.76 -0.72
CA VAL A 410 -14.86 8.16 -0.31
C VAL A 410 -13.45 8.36 0.25
N GLU A 411 -12.73 7.32 0.70
CA GLU A 411 -11.39 7.49 1.29
C GLU A 411 -10.42 6.36 0.92
N ASN A 412 -9.14 6.72 0.80
CA ASN A 412 -8.01 5.79 0.73
C ASN A 412 -7.19 5.97 2.00
N HIS A 413 -6.42 4.97 2.42
CA HIS A 413 -5.69 5.01 3.69
C HIS A 413 -4.26 4.42 3.60
N GLY A 414 -3.57 4.35 4.75
CA GLY A 414 -2.15 4.02 4.85
C GLY A 414 -1.76 2.63 4.31
N THR A 415 -0.72 2.59 3.47
CA THR A 415 -0.12 1.36 2.94
C THR A 415 1.39 1.59 2.81
N SER A 416 2.18 0.53 2.94
CA SER A 416 3.62 0.60 2.68
C SER A 416 4.01 -0.20 1.44
N HIS A 417 5.02 0.29 0.73
CA HIS A 417 5.49 -0.32 -0.50
C HIS A 417 7.02 -0.46 -0.48
N LEU A 418 7.50 -1.55 -1.08
CA LEU A 418 8.89 -1.68 -1.44
C LEU A 418 9.07 -2.16 -2.88
N SER A 419 10.18 -1.75 -3.46
CA SER A 419 10.65 -2.21 -4.77
C SER A 419 12.12 -2.62 -4.65
N ILE A 420 12.43 -3.83 -5.09
CA ILE A 420 13.78 -4.41 -5.02
C ILE A 420 14.15 -4.99 -6.37
N LEU A 421 15.39 -4.75 -6.78
CA LEU A 421 16.05 -5.43 -7.89
C LEU A 421 17.31 -6.08 -7.34
N GLY A 422 17.38 -7.41 -7.38
CA GLY A 422 18.53 -8.18 -6.93
C GLY A 422 19.48 -8.58 -8.05
N PRO A 423 20.73 -8.95 -7.70
CA PRO A 423 21.74 -9.42 -8.66
C PRO A 423 21.43 -10.83 -9.19
N ASP A 424 20.52 -11.54 -8.52
CA ASP A 424 19.99 -12.84 -8.92
C ASP A 424 19.09 -12.78 -10.17
N GLY A 425 18.76 -11.57 -10.63
CA GLY A 425 17.87 -11.33 -11.76
C GLY A 425 16.39 -11.33 -11.36
N ILE A 426 16.09 -11.26 -10.06
CA ILE A 426 14.73 -11.15 -9.53
C ILE A 426 14.43 -9.69 -9.21
N ALA A 427 13.26 -9.22 -9.66
CA ALA A 427 12.69 -7.96 -9.21
C ALA A 427 11.41 -8.23 -8.40
N VAL A 428 11.26 -7.53 -7.28
CA VAL A 428 10.11 -7.67 -6.37
C VAL A 428 9.47 -6.30 -6.19
N SER A 429 8.16 -6.25 -6.40
CA SER A 429 7.29 -5.14 -6.02
C SER A 429 6.30 -5.67 -5.00
N LEU A 430 6.39 -5.21 -3.75
CA LEU A 430 5.61 -5.73 -2.64
C LEU A 430 4.90 -4.59 -1.92
N THR A 431 3.59 -4.68 -1.86
CA THR A 431 2.72 -3.74 -1.15
C THR A 431 2.08 -4.45 0.02
N SER A 432 2.16 -3.86 1.21
CA SER A 432 1.56 -4.38 2.44
C SER A 432 0.67 -3.32 3.09
N THR A 433 -0.43 -3.77 3.67
CA THR A 433 -1.35 -2.88 4.37
C THR A 433 -2.04 -3.58 5.54
N ILE A 434 -2.48 -2.78 6.51
CA ILE A 434 -3.50 -3.11 7.52
C ILE A 434 -4.81 -2.34 7.26
N ASN A 435 -4.98 -1.85 6.03
CA ASN A 435 -5.99 -0.90 5.53
C ASN A 435 -5.84 0.51 6.10
N THR A 436 -6.62 0.90 7.11
CA THR A 436 -6.59 2.26 7.65
C THR A 436 -5.40 2.50 8.58
N PHE A 437 -5.16 3.77 8.98
CA PHE A 437 -4.10 4.05 9.94
C PHE A 437 -4.35 3.28 11.24
N TYR A 438 -3.42 2.40 11.61
CA TYR A 438 -3.52 1.46 12.72
C TYR A 438 -4.65 0.42 12.61
N GLY A 439 -5.13 0.16 11.38
CA GLY A 439 -6.12 -0.86 11.08
C GLY A 439 -7.36 -0.77 11.96
N SER A 440 -7.76 -1.90 12.53
CA SER A 440 -8.95 -2.02 13.39
C SER A 440 -8.80 -1.33 14.76
N LYS A 441 -7.64 -0.76 15.06
CA LYS A 441 -7.26 -0.30 16.41
C LYS A 441 -7.29 -1.42 17.45
N VAL A 442 -7.20 -2.67 17.02
CA VAL A 442 -7.07 -3.84 17.91
C VAL A 442 -5.63 -4.31 17.88
N LEU A 443 -4.97 -4.24 19.02
CA LEU A 443 -3.64 -4.81 19.24
C LEU A 443 -3.77 -6.00 20.19
N GLY A 444 -3.23 -7.15 19.79
CA GLY A 444 -3.14 -8.33 20.62
C GLY A 444 -2.27 -8.07 21.85
N THR A 445 -2.82 -8.25 23.05
CA THR A 445 -2.12 -7.95 24.32
C THR A 445 -1.10 -9.00 24.71
N LYS A 446 -1.12 -10.18 24.10
CA LYS A 446 -0.13 -11.26 24.28
C LYS A 446 0.79 -11.38 23.07
N THR A 447 0.26 -11.14 21.88
CA THR A 447 1.04 -11.31 20.63
C THR A 447 1.73 -10.03 20.18
N GLY A 448 1.27 -8.86 20.61
CA GLY A 448 1.74 -7.56 20.10
C GLY A 448 1.35 -7.31 18.64
N ILE A 449 0.44 -8.10 18.06
CA ILE A 449 0.00 -7.96 16.67
C ILE A 449 -1.04 -6.86 16.56
N LEU A 450 -0.79 -5.88 15.70
CA LEU A 450 -1.80 -4.93 15.26
C LEU A 450 -2.61 -5.53 14.11
N TYR A 451 -3.93 -5.60 14.27
CA TYR A 451 -4.82 -6.25 13.31
C TYR A 451 -5.44 -5.27 12.31
N ASN A 452 -5.54 -5.72 11.06
CA ASN A 452 -6.16 -4.97 9.96
C ASN A 452 -7.63 -4.64 10.18
N ASN A 453 -8.15 -3.70 9.39
CA ASN A 453 -9.59 -3.49 9.21
C ASN A 453 -10.03 -3.73 7.76
N ASN A 454 -9.51 -4.77 7.09
CA ASN A 454 -9.78 -4.98 5.66
C ASN A 454 -11.21 -5.43 5.36
N MET A 455 -12.03 -5.77 6.37
CA MET A 455 -13.46 -5.97 6.14
C MET A 455 -14.17 -4.70 5.66
N ASP A 456 -13.55 -3.52 5.86
CA ASP A 456 -13.99 -2.23 5.35
C ASP A 456 -14.00 -2.10 3.83
N ASP A 457 -13.19 -2.91 3.12
CA ASP A 457 -13.15 -2.89 1.66
C ASP A 457 -14.36 -3.60 1.02
N PHE A 458 -15.20 -4.27 1.81
CA PHE A 458 -16.41 -4.91 1.31
C PHE A 458 -17.54 -3.89 1.18
N ALA A 459 -18.24 -3.92 0.04
CA ALA A 459 -19.46 -3.15 -0.14
C ALA A 459 -20.55 -3.59 0.86
N THR A 460 -21.37 -2.63 1.29
CA THR A 460 -22.50 -2.84 2.21
C THR A 460 -23.86 -2.73 1.53
#